data_AF-A0A094ABV0-F1
#
_entry.id   AF-A0A094ABV0-F1
#
_cell.length_a   1.000
_cell.length_b   1.000
_cell.length_c   1.000
_cell.angle_alpha   90.00
_cell.angle_beta   90.00
_cell.angle_gamma   90.00
#
_symmetry.space_group_name_H-M   'P 1'
#
loop_
_entity.id
_entity.type
_entity.pdbx_description
1 polymer ?
#
loop_
_entity_poly.entity_id
_entity_poly.type
_entity_poly.pdbx_seq_one_letter_code
_entity_poly.pdbx_strand_id
1 'polypeptide(L)'
;MSLNGPITEMFPSPGNPRSATVTFSQHGWTISTRKLPISKSDAIDAMSEKLGIPVPEMIFGDNMVSVENAEKGWCIEFNSFDALDRVDKTDKTMLKVAYSRAWSESREKTHEAIKEVVKPFDWSYSTDYKGTVGGASPTPFTPETEPIPIELLKRPDPILHFEEVVLYESELDDNGISLYSIKLRVMPERMLILARNFMRLDNVLVRIRDTRVYIDFKSKKVTREYTATEEKFDAVKEASSALLKTRLPDDVIVAMRDPNQMASYLKKAAEAVAFVHSKNVLHSDISCNNIFVDHSLNVKLGDFAGSAIDDEPALVCYETSHELPRVGDGITTTRDIFALGSTFYEIMTGSKPYKELEDWDISGAYALGKFPSLSSLSAFNDVIAKCWAQEYADVDELLEDIRAEGMNAIHEMFMS
;
A
#
# COMPACT_ATOMS: atom_id res chain seq x y z
N MET A 1 32.25 12.32 21.70
CA MET A 1 31.05 13.20 21.74
C MET A 1 29.88 12.36 21.29
N SER A 2 28.99 11.97 22.21
CA SER A 2 27.79 11.19 21.88
C SER A 2 26.73 12.10 21.27
N LEU A 3 26.61 12.08 19.95
CA LEU A 3 25.44 12.60 19.25
C LEU A 3 24.46 11.43 19.16
N ASN A 4 23.59 11.31 20.16
CA ASN A 4 22.26 10.69 20.09
C ASN A 4 21.64 10.80 21.50
N GLY A 5 20.89 11.87 21.71
CA GLY A 5 19.97 11.94 22.85
C GLY A 5 18.88 10.88 22.70
N PRO A 6 18.16 10.54 23.79
CA PRO A 6 17.06 9.59 23.72
C PRO A 6 16.01 10.08 22.72
N ILE A 7 15.60 9.20 21.80
CA ILE A 7 14.48 9.43 20.90
C ILE A 7 13.22 9.51 21.77
N THR A 8 12.79 10.72 22.09
CA THR A 8 11.49 11.00 22.72
C THR A 8 10.42 11.04 21.63
N GLU A 9 10.17 9.92 20.97
CA GLU A 9 8.86 9.71 20.34
C GLU A 9 7.87 9.40 21.46
N MET A 10 7.03 10.37 21.82
CA MET A 10 5.92 10.15 22.72
C MET A 10 4.92 9.21 22.03
N PHE A 11 5.00 7.91 22.34
CA PHE A 11 3.88 7.01 22.10
C PHE A 11 2.66 7.56 22.87
N PRO A 12 1.53 7.84 22.20
CA PRO A 12 0.34 8.29 22.91
C PRO A 12 -0.10 7.20 23.88
N SER A 13 -0.18 7.53 25.16
CA SER A 13 -0.75 6.64 26.16
C SER A 13 -2.22 6.35 25.81
N PRO A 14 -2.70 5.09 25.87
CA PRO A 14 -4.09 4.73 25.53
C PRO A 14 -5.19 5.47 26.32
N GLY A 15 -4.83 6.19 27.39
CA GLY A 15 -5.76 6.89 28.28
C GLY A 15 -6.33 8.20 27.74
N ASN A 16 -5.90 8.70 26.57
CA ASN A 16 -6.51 9.88 25.95
C ASN A 16 -6.40 9.84 24.40
N PRO A 17 -7.36 9.19 23.70
CA PRO A 17 -7.34 9.11 22.24
C PRO A 17 -7.27 10.48 21.54
N ARG A 18 -7.76 11.55 22.19
CA ARG A 18 -7.72 12.91 21.65
C ARG A 18 -6.30 13.48 21.58
N SER A 19 -5.36 13.02 22.42
CA SER A 19 -3.97 13.48 22.34
C SER A 19 -3.20 12.88 21.16
N ALA A 20 -3.72 11.80 20.57
CA ALA A 20 -3.17 11.17 19.37
C ALA A 20 -3.81 11.68 18.07
N THR A 21 -4.77 12.61 18.17
CA THR A 21 -5.43 13.20 17.01
C THR A 21 -4.61 14.37 16.49
N VAL A 22 -4.17 14.27 15.24
CA VAL A 22 -3.54 15.36 14.50
C VAL A 22 -4.64 16.15 13.80
N THR A 23 -4.57 17.47 13.88
CA THR A 23 -5.57 18.35 13.29
C THR A 23 -4.91 19.34 12.33
N PHE A 24 -5.53 19.49 11.16
CA PHE A 24 -5.18 20.48 10.16
C PHE A 24 -6.41 21.36 9.88
N SER A 25 -6.26 22.68 9.96
CA SER A 25 -7.38 23.62 9.77
C SER A 25 -7.14 24.53 8.59
N GLN A 26 -8.16 24.70 7.76
CA GLN A 26 -8.11 25.54 6.58
C GLN A 26 -9.50 26.02 6.15
N HIS A 27 -9.64 27.32 5.85
CA HIS A 27 -10.89 27.93 5.36
C HIS A 27 -12.15 27.59 6.19
N GLY A 28 -12.03 27.51 7.52
CA GLY A 28 -13.14 27.17 8.43
C GLY A 28 -13.47 25.67 8.48
N TRP A 29 -12.64 24.84 7.84
CA TRP A 29 -12.67 23.38 7.94
C TRP A 29 -11.59 22.89 8.89
N THR A 30 -11.91 21.84 9.63
CA THR A 30 -10.99 21.16 10.55
C THR A 30 -10.94 19.70 10.15
N ILE A 31 -9.78 19.28 9.65
CA ILE A 31 -9.48 17.90 9.28
C ILE A 31 -8.76 17.27 10.47
N SER A 32 -9.27 16.16 10.99
CA SER A 32 -8.67 15.44 12.10
C SER A 32 -8.34 14.01 11.69
N THR A 33 -7.14 13.55 11.99
CA THR A 33 -6.71 12.17 11.76
C THR A 33 -6.22 11.55 13.06
N ARG A 34 -6.56 10.29 13.28
CA ARG A 34 -6.04 9.50 14.40
C ARG A 34 -5.49 8.18 13.87
N LYS A 35 -4.25 7.89 14.27
CA LYS A 35 -3.54 6.64 14.00
C LYS A 35 -3.04 6.07 15.33
N LEU A 36 -3.63 4.98 15.77
CA LEU A 36 -3.29 4.23 16.97
C LEU A 36 -3.04 2.76 16.59
N PRO A 37 -2.35 1.99 17.44
CA PRO A 37 -2.14 0.56 17.21
C PRO A 37 -3.44 -0.23 17.11
N ILE A 38 -3.32 -1.50 16.68
CA ILE A 38 -4.43 -2.45 16.65
C ILE A 38 -5.12 -2.55 18.02
N SER A 39 -6.43 -2.76 18.00
CA SER A 39 -7.24 -2.93 19.20
C SER A 39 -6.75 -4.10 20.04
N LYS A 40 -6.84 -3.98 21.37
CA LYS A 40 -6.57 -5.08 22.30
C LYS A 40 -7.77 -6.03 22.38
N SER A 41 -7.55 -7.23 22.92
CA SER A 41 -8.57 -8.29 23.12
C SER A 41 -9.90 -7.75 23.66
N ASP A 42 -9.88 -7.00 24.76
CA ASP A 42 -11.12 -6.54 25.40
C ASP A 42 -11.93 -5.59 24.50
N ALA A 43 -11.23 -4.77 23.70
CA ALA A 43 -11.87 -3.86 22.75
C ALA A 43 -12.37 -4.59 21.49
N ILE A 44 -11.65 -5.63 21.06
CA ILE A 44 -12.05 -6.54 19.99
C ILE A 44 -13.33 -7.27 20.39
N ASP A 45 -13.35 -7.91 21.57
CA ASP A 45 -14.49 -8.68 22.06
C ASP A 45 -15.73 -7.79 22.19
N ALA A 46 -15.59 -6.61 22.79
CA ALA A 46 -16.68 -5.64 22.93
C ALA A 46 -17.19 -5.10 21.57
N MET A 47 -16.30 -4.97 20.58
CA MET A 47 -16.68 -4.56 19.22
C MET A 47 -17.42 -5.69 18.49
N SER A 48 -16.92 -6.92 18.58
CA SER A 48 -17.55 -8.11 18.00
C SER A 48 -18.94 -8.36 18.56
N GLU A 49 -19.12 -8.25 19.88
CA GLU A 49 -20.43 -8.39 20.54
C GLU A 49 -21.44 -7.37 19.99
N LYS A 50 -21.04 -6.09 19.87
CA LYS A 50 -21.90 -5.02 19.34
C LYS A 50 -22.24 -5.20 17.87
N LEU A 51 -21.27 -5.60 17.05
CA LEU A 51 -21.47 -5.78 15.61
C LEU A 51 -22.28 -7.05 15.31
N GLY A 52 -22.18 -8.07 16.16
CA GLY A 52 -22.74 -9.40 15.96
C GLY A 52 -21.98 -10.24 14.93
N ILE A 53 -20.75 -9.85 14.62
CA ILE A 53 -19.80 -10.55 13.74
C ILE A 53 -18.39 -10.43 14.35
N PRO A 54 -17.50 -11.42 14.15
CA PRO A 54 -16.09 -11.28 14.51
C PRO A 54 -15.46 -10.13 13.74
N VAL A 55 -14.53 -9.41 14.36
CA VAL A 55 -13.78 -8.33 13.72
C VAL A 55 -12.56 -8.88 12.94
N PRO A 56 -12.05 -8.14 11.94
CA PRO A 56 -10.80 -8.48 11.24
C PRO A 56 -9.60 -8.68 12.17
N GLU A 57 -8.61 -9.49 11.77
CA GLU A 57 -7.41 -9.77 12.58
C GLU A 57 -6.64 -8.48 12.93
N MET A 58 -6.52 -7.56 11.97
CA MET A 58 -5.86 -6.27 12.14
C MET A 58 -6.90 -5.15 12.16
N ILE A 59 -7.62 -5.03 13.27
CA ILE A 59 -8.61 -3.97 13.49
C ILE A 59 -8.00 -2.77 14.23
N PHE A 60 -8.02 -1.60 13.59
CA PHE A 60 -7.60 -0.34 14.21
C PHE A 60 -8.83 0.40 14.73
N GLY A 61 -9.35 -0.03 15.89
CA GLY A 61 -10.66 0.42 16.39
C GLY A 61 -10.73 1.92 16.74
N ASP A 62 -9.60 2.53 17.09
CA ASP A 62 -9.54 3.96 17.41
C ASP A 62 -9.13 4.85 16.22
N ASN A 63 -8.77 4.26 15.08
CA ASN A 63 -8.38 5.03 13.90
C ASN A 63 -9.58 5.78 13.33
N MET A 64 -9.31 7.00 12.88
CA MET A 64 -10.36 7.90 12.42
C MET A 64 -9.82 8.95 11.47
N VAL A 65 -10.62 9.30 10.47
CA VAL A 65 -10.50 10.54 9.70
C VAL A 65 -11.81 11.30 9.84
N SER A 66 -11.78 12.53 10.34
CA SER A 66 -12.95 13.40 10.37
C SER A 66 -12.70 14.73 9.69
N VAL A 67 -13.75 15.29 9.09
CA VAL A 67 -13.76 16.63 8.53
C VAL A 67 -14.97 17.38 9.03
N GLU A 68 -14.71 18.47 9.75
CA GLU A 68 -15.72 19.31 10.37
C GLU A 68 -15.71 20.70 9.74
N ASN A 69 -16.90 21.28 9.58
CA ASN A 69 -17.08 22.72 9.36
C ASN A 69 -17.85 23.30 10.55
N ALA A 70 -17.15 24.03 11.42
CA ALA A 70 -17.73 24.58 12.64
C ALA A 70 -18.85 25.59 12.35
N GLU A 71 -18.72 26.40 11.29
CA GLU A 71 -19.73 27.40 10.91
C GLU A 71 -21.05 26.76 10.49
N LYS A 72 -20.99 25.62 9.79
CA LYS A 72 -22.17 24.85 9.38
C LYS A 72 -22.64 23.86 10.44
N GLY A 73 -21.85 23.65 11.50
CA GLY A 73 -22.08 22.58 12.47
C GLY A 73 -22.17 21.20 11.80
N TRP A 74 -21.42 20.98 10.72
CA TRP A 74 -21.47 19.77 9.90
C TRP A 74 -20.17 18.99 10.04
N CYS A 75 -20.26 17.66 10.14
CA CYS A 75 -19.11 16.77 10.20
C CYS A 75 -19.34 15.51 9.36
N ILE A 76 -18.28 14.99 8.75
CA ILE A 76 -18.21 13.61 8.26
C ILE A 76 -17.03 12.91 8.90
N GLU A 77 -17.24 11.69 9.37
CA GLU A 77 -16.22 10.84 9.98
C GLU A 77 -16.13 9.50 9.26
N PHE A 78 -14.93 8.95 9.17
CA PHE A 78 -14.66 7.58 8.77
C PHE A 78 -13.97 6.87 9.93
N ASN A 79 -14.59 5.80 10.43
CA ASN A 79 -14.08 4.98 11.52
C ASN A 79 -14.38 3.49 11.28
N SER A 80 -13.66 2.62 11.97
CA SER A 80 -13.71 1.17 11.76
C SER A 80 -15.03 0.54 12.20
N PHE A 81 -15.64 1.04 13.28
CA PHE A 81 -16.87 0.48 13.82
C PHE A 81 -18.05 0.68 12.85
N ASP A 82 -18.28 1.92 12.42
CA ASP A 82 -19.38 2.25 11.51
C ASP A 82 -19.17 1.59 10.14
N ALA A 83 -17.91 1.42 9.72
CA ALA A 83 -17.57 0.67 8.52
C ALA A 83 -17.98 -0.81 8.62
N LEU A 84 -17.61 -1.47 9.72
CA LEU A 84 -17.93 -2.88 9.93
C LEU A 84 -19.42 -3.11 10.21
N ASP A 85 -20.13 -2.12 10.78
CA ASP A 85 -21.57 -2.23 11.00
C ASP A 85 -22.36 -2.33 9.69
N ARG A 86 -21.79 -1.79 8.62
CA ARG A 86 -22.33 -1.81 7.24
C ARG A 86 -21.98 -3.07 6.45
N VAL A 87 -21.19 -3.99 7.00
CA VAL A 87 -20.94 -5.31 6.39
C VAL A 87 -22.27 -6.06 6.30
N ASP A 88 -22.51 -6.78 5.20
CA ASP A 88 -23.74 -7.56 5.05
C ASP A 88 -23.76 -8.71 6.04
N LYS A 89 -24.76 -8.69 6.93
CA LYS A 89 -25.01 -9.69 7.99
C LYS A 89 -26.21 -10.58 7.62
N THR A 90 -26.44 -10.76 6.32
CA THR A 90 -27.55 -11.55 5.77
C THR A 90 -27.05 -12.59 4.77
N ASP A 91 -27.82 -13.67 4.62
CA ASP A 91 -27.53 -14.74 3.66
C ASP A 91 -27.68 -14.32 2.18
N LYS A 92 -28.04 -13.07 1.88
CA LYS A 92 -28.42 -12.62 0.54
C LYS A 92 -27.23 -12.42 -0.38
N THR A 93 -26.11 -11.93 0.14
CA THR A 93 -24.86 -11.71 -0.61
C THR A 93 -23.75 -12.65 -0.21
N MET A 94 -24.05 -13.64 0.66
CA MET A 94 -23.15 -14.74 0.96
C MET A 94 -22.53 -15.22 -0.34
N LEU A 95 -21.20 -15.13 -0.42
CA LEU A 95 -20.44 -15.64 -1.55
C LEU A 95 -20.66 -17.15 -1.62
N LYS A 96 -21.76 -17.55 -2.28
CA LYS A 96 -22.14 -18.95 -2.52
C LYS A 96 -21.24 -19.48 -3.61
N VAL A 97 -19.98 -19.74 -3.28
CA VAL A 97 -19.04 -20.40 -4.18
C VAL A 97 -18.99 -21.88 -3.80
N ALA A 98 -18.90 -22.73 -4.81
CA ALA A 98 -19.07 -24.19 -4.80
C ALA A 98 -18.02 -25.00 -3.98
N TYR A 99 -17.43 -24.41 -2.94
CA TYR A 99 -16.48 -25.05 -2.02
C TYR A 99 -16.79 -24.78 -0.54
N SER A 100 -18.00 -24.29 -0.22
CA SER A 100 -18.37 -23.80 1.13
C SER A 100 -18.27 -24.81 2.27
N ARG A 101 -18.10 -26.12 2.02
CA ARG A 101 -17.88 -27.07 3.12
C ARG A 101 -16.52 -26.85 3.79
N ALA A 102 -15.45 -26.68 3.03
CA ALA A 102 -14.11 -26.49 3.60
C ALA A 102 -13.94 -25.09 4.24
N TRP A 103 -14.52 -24.05 3.62
CA TRP A 103 -14.38 -22.65 4.07
C TRP A 103 -15.20 -22.34 5.33
N SER A 104 -16.39 -22.95 5.48
CA SER A 104 -17.18 -22.85 6.71
C SER A 104 -16.64 -23.79 7.81
N GLU A 105 -16.17 -25.00 7.48
CA GLU A 105 -15.69 -25.97 8.48
C GLU A 105 -14.35 -25.60 9.15
N SER A 106 -13.45 -24.85 8.50
CA SER A 106 -12.22 -24.37 9.15
C SER A 106 -12.50 -23.23 10.13
N ARG A 107 -13.36 -22.26 9.73
CA ARG A 107 -13.72 -21.09 10.56
C ARG A 107 -14.67 -21.42 11.70
N GLU A 108 -15.60 -22.36 11.51
CA GLU A 108 -16.43 -22.88 12.62
C GLU A 108 -15.55 -23.48 13.73
N LYS A 109 -14.45 -24.17 13.37
CA LYS A 109 -13.51 -24.75 14.35
C LYS A 109 -12.60 -23.71 15.01
N THR A 110 -12.09 -22.72 14.28
CA THR A 110 -11.21 -21.68 14.86
C THR A 110 -11.96 -20.78 15.86
N HIS A 111 -13.28 -20.62 15.69
CA HIS A 111 -14.12 -19.78 16.56
C HIS A 111 -15.02 -20.58 17.52
N GLU A 112 -14.80 -21.89 17.72
CA GLU A 112 -15.53 -22.75 18.67
C GLU A 112 -15.52 -22.22 20.13
N ALA A 113 -14.62 -21.29 20.46
CA ALA A 113 -14.55 -20.63 21.77
C ALA A 113 -15.65 -19.57 22.00
N ILE A 114 -16.31 -19.07 20.96
CA ILE A 114 -17.37 -18.03 21.05
C ILE A 114 -18.73 -18.70 20.88
N LYS A 115 -19.34 -19.12 21.99
CA LYS A 115 -20.67 -19.77 22.05
C LYS A 115 -21.85 -18.79 21.93
N GLU A 116 -21.71 -17.71 21.17
CA GLU A 116 -22.83 -16.81 20.90
C GLU A 116 -23.28 -16.89 19.44
N VAL A 117 -24.55 -16.60 19.21
CA VAL A 117 -25.22 -16.70 17.91
C VAL A 117 -24.64 -15.64 16.97
N VAL A 118 -23.53 -15.96 16.31
CA VAL A 118 -22.93 -15.13 15.26
C VAL A 118 -23.94 -14.98 14.13
N LYS A 119 -24.19 -13.73 13.68
CA LYS A 119 -25.08 -13.50 12.53
C LYS A 119 -24.43 -14.11 11.28
N PRO A 120 -25.21 -14.72 10.37
CA PRO A 120 -24.65 -15.16 9.10
C PRO A 120 -24.06 -13.96 8.34
N PHE A 121 -22.79 -14.01 7.97
CA PHE A 121 -22.12 -12.96 7.18
C PHE A 121 -21.08 -13.59 6.24
N ASP A 122 -20.67 -12.85 5.21
CA ASP A 122 -19.88 -13.39 4.08
C ASP A 122 -18.36 -13.45 4.32
N TRP A 123 -17.89 -13.12 5.53
CA TRP A 123 -16.48 -13.10 5.95
C TRP A 123 -15.53 -12.23 5.11
N SER A 124 -16.06 -11.47 4.14
CA SER A 124 -15.24 -10.66 3.24
C SER A 124 -14.90 -9.29 3.83
N TYR A 125 -15.58 -8.89 4.93
CA TYR A 125 -15.54 -7.56 5.51
C TYR A 125 -15.79 -6.43 4.48
N SER A 126 -16.51 -6.76 3.41
CA SER A 126 -16.88 -5.80 2.37
C SER A 126 -17.95 -4.87 2.90
N THR A 127 -17.70 -3.56 2.80
CA THR A 127 -18.59 -2.55 3.38
C THR A 127 -19.06 -1.56 2.32
N ASP A 128 -20.34 -1.18 2.36
CA ASP A 128 -20.87 -0.07 1.55
C ASP A 128 -20.81 1.28 2.28
N TYR A 129 -19.98 1.38 3.33
CA TYR A 129 -19.83 2.56 4.16
C TYR A 129 -19.33 3.78 3.37
N LYS A 130 -19.98 4.92 3.62
CA LYS A 130 -19.79 6.19 2.90
C LYS A 130 -19.40 7.35 3.82
N GLY A 131 -18.90 7.02 5.01
CA GLY A 131 -18.70 7.98 6.10
C GLY A 131 -19.97 8.29 6.88
N THR A 132 -19.80 8.52 8.18
CA THR A 132 -20.84 8.88 9.13
C THR A 132 -20.98 10.40 9.16
N VAL A 133 -22.16 10.90 8.75
CA VAL A 133 -22.45 12.34 8.77
C VAL A 133 -23.07 12.71 10.12
N GLY A 134 -22.54 13.76 10.73
CA GLY A 134 -22.95 14.25 12.04
C GLY A 134 -22.72 15.75 12.21
N GLY A 135 -22.48 16.17 13.46
CA GLY A 135 -22.33 17.57 13.86
C GLY A 135 -23.57 18.14 14.54
N ALA A 136 -23.51 19.42 14.92
CA ALA A 136 -24.62 20.14 15.56
C ALA A 136 -25.82 20.38 14.63
N SER A 137 -25.58 20.43 13.32
CA SER A 137 -26.59 20.62 12.28
C SER A 137 -26.31 19.68 11.09
N PRO A 138 -26.51 18.36 11.27
CA PRO A 138 -26.18 17.37 10.25
C PRO A 138 -27.11 17.54 9.04
N THR A 139 -26.55 18.01 7.94
CA THR A 139 -27.27 18.09 6.66
C THR A 139 -26.95 16.84 5.85
N PRO A 140 -27.94 15.99 5.52
CA PRO A 140 -27.70 14.80 4.73
C PRO A 140 -27.33 15.16 3.28
N PHE A 141 -26.60 14.26 2.62
CA PHE A 141 -26.33 14.39 1.20
C PHE A 141 -27.61 14.23 0.38
N THR A 142 -27.81 15.10 -0.60
CA THR A 142 -28.86 14.98 -1.61
C THR A 142 -28.31 14.41 -2.91
N PRO A 143 -29.07 13.60 -3.67
CA PRO A 143 -28.66 13.13 -4.98
C PRO A 143 -28.34 14.29 -5.92
N GLU A 144 -27.24 14.16 -6.67
CA GLU A 144 -26.76 15.16 -7.63
C GLU A 144 -26.16 14.41 -8.84
N THR A 145 -26.26 15.02 -10.02
CA THR A 145 -25.74 14.46 -11.28
C THR A 145 -24.37 15.00 -11.66
N GLU A 146 -23.97 16.13 -11.10
CA GLU A 146 -22.63 16.70 -11.29
C GLU A 146 -21.57 15.80 -10.64
N PRO A 147 -20.60 15.26 -11.41
CA PRO A 147 -19.53 14.46 -10.86
C PRO A 147 -18.55 15.31 -10.06
N ILE A 148 -17.68 14.66 -9.29
CA ILE A 148 -16.53 15.34 -8.68
C ILE A 148 -15.70 15.99 -9.80
N PRO A 149 -15.26 17.25 -9.66
CA PRO A 149 -14.49 17.93 -10.70
C PRO A 149 -13.04 17.41 -10.74
N ILE A 150 -12.84 16.23 -11.34
CA ILE A 150 -11.54 15.54 -11.42
C ILE A 150 -10.48 16.43 -12.10
N GLU A 151 -10.87 17.25 -13.09
CA GLU A 151 -9.95 18.17 -13.77
C GLU A 151 -9.30 19.19 -12.84
N LEU A 152 -10.01 19.62 -11.78
CA LEU A 152 -9.42 20.45 -10.74
C LEU A 152 -8.39 19.64 -9.94
N LEU A 153 -8.68 18.37 -9.66
CA LEU A 153 -7.77 17.50 -8.92
C LEU A 153 -6.52 17.09 -9.72
N LYS A 154 -6.53 17.22 -11.04
CA LYS A 154 -5.37 17.00 -11.93
C LYS A 154 -4.40 18.18 -11.97
N ARG A 155 -4.82 19.37 -11.52
CA ARG A 155 -3.94 20.54 -11.47
C ARG A 155 -2.77 20.30 -10.50
N PRO A 156 -1.55 20.77 -10.83
CA PRO A 156 -0.37 20.62 -9.98
C PRO A 156 -0.38 21.64 -8.82
N ASP A 157 -1.50 21.71 -8.09
CA ASP A 157 -1.59 22.56 -6.90
C ASP A 157 -0.83 21.89 -5.75
N PRO A 158 -0.12 22.66 -4.91
CA PRO A 158 0.67 22.11 -3.81
C PRO A 158 -0.21 21.37 -2.80
N ILE A 159 0.25 20.22 -2.34
CA ILE A 159 -0.41 19.45 -1.27
C ILE A 159 0.05 20.03 0.06
N LEU A 160 -0.86 20.71 0.76
CA LEU A 160 -0.60 21.33 2.06
C LEU A 160 -0.65 20.31 3.20
N HIS A 161 -1.46 19.27 3.05
CA HIS A 161 -1.59 18.19 4.02
C HIS A 161 -1.97 16.90 3.31
N PHE A 162 -1.31 15.81 3.66
CA PHE A 162 -1.58 14.46 3.16
C PHE A 162 -1.52 13.48 4.32
N GLU A 163 -2.49 12.58 4.37
CA GLU A 163 -2.53 11.51 5.35
C GLU A 163 -3.10 10.23 4.75
N GLU A 164 -2.63 9.10 5.26
CA GLU A 164 -3.17 7.77 4.99
C GLU A 164 -3.45 7.07 6.32
N VAL A 165 -4.67 6.56 6.47
CA VAL A 165 -5.18 5.94 7.70
C VAL A 165 -5.84 4.61 7.34
N VAL A 166 -5.32 3.51 7.88
CA VAL A 166 -5.94 2.17 7.75
C VAL A 166 -6.97 1.99 8.87
N LEU A 167 -8.17 1.51 8.53
CA LEU A 167 -9.21 1.18 9.52
C LEU A 167 -9.15 -0.28 9.93
N TYR A 168 -9.06 -1.18 8.96
CA TYR A 168 -8.88 -2.59 9.22
C TYR A 168 -8.24 -3.31 8.03
N GLU A 169 -7.59 -4.43 8.35
CA GLU A 169 -7.07 -5.41 7.40
C GLU A 169 -7.41 -6.83 7.87
N SER A 170 -7.71 -7.72 6.93
CA SER A 170 -7.87 -9.16 7.16
C SER A 170 -7.22 -9.94 6.02
N GLU A 171 -6.56 -11.05 6.36
CA GLU A 171 -5.96 -11.98 5.39
C GLU A 171 -6.94 -13.05 4.93
N LEU A 172 -8.20 -12.98 5.38
CA LEU A 172 -9.26 -13.93 5.01
C LEU A 172 -8.84 -15.39 5.27
N ASP A 173 -8.14 -15.66 6.38
CA ASP A 173 -7.51 -16.96 6.71
C ASP A 173 -6.59 -17.44 5.57
N ASP A 174 -5.63 -16.61 5.14
CA ASP A 174 -4.68 -16.89 4.07
C ASP A 174 -5.31 -17.15 2.68
N ASN A 175 -6.58 -16.79 2.49
CA ASN A 175 -7.28 -16.96 1.20
C ASN A 175 -7.41 -15.65 0.41
N GLY A 176 -6.80 -14.57 0.88
CA GLY A 176 -6.79 -13.30 0.17
C GLY A 176 -6.51 -12.12 1.07
N ILE A 177 -7.18 -10.99 0.81
CA ILE A 177 -7.04 -9.78 1.61
C ILE A 177 -8.33 -8.96 1.59
N SER A 178 -8.70 -8.38 2.72
CA SER A 178 -9.69 -7.31 2.82
C SER A 178 -9.09 -6.14 3.58
N LEU A 179 -8.86 -5.03 2.90
CA LEU A 179 -8.23 -3.83 3.42
C LEU A 179 -9.20 -2.65 3.29
N TYR A 180 -9.42 -1.91 4.38
CA TYR A 180 -10.10 -0.63 4.32
C TYR A 180 -9.18 0.50 4.77
N SER A 181 -8.81 1.37 3.84
CA SER A 181 -7.96 2.54 4.10
C SER A 181 -8.58 3.84 3.60
N ILE A 182 -8.18 4.95 4.21
CA ILE A 182 -8.55 6.31 3.84
C ILE A 182 -7.28 7.08 3.49
N LYS A 183 -7.25 7.67 2.30
CA LYS A 183 -6.25 8.64 1.88
C LYS A 183 -6.90 10.01 1.78
N LEU A 184 -6.26 11.05 2.31
CA LEU A 184 -6.72 12.42 2.14
C LEU A 184 -5.60 13.32 1.66
N ARG A 185 -5.98 14.31 0.84
CA ARG A 185 -5.10 15.39 0.40
C ARG A 185 -5.82 16.72 0.48
N VAL A 186 -5.13 17.72 1.00
CA VAL A 186 -5.61 19.09 1.14
C VAL A 186 -4.75 20.01 0.29
N MET A 187 -5.40 20.79 -0.57
CA MET A 187 -4.81 21.82 -1.42
C MET A 187 -5.32 23.21 -0.98
N PRO A 188 -4.75 24.33 -1.49
CA PRO A 188 -5.17 25.67 -1.10
C PRO A 188 -6.68 25.93 -1.16
N GLU A 189 -7.37 25.47 -2.21
CA GLU A 189 -8.78 25.82 -2.44
C GLU A 189 -9.74 24.63 -2.28
N ARG A 190 -9.22 23.42 -2.04
CA ARG A 190 -10.01 22.18 -2.06
C ARG A 190 -9.36 21.04 -1.28
N MET A 191 -10.12 20.00 -1.00
CA MET A 191 -9.57 18.73 -0.55
C MET A 191 -10.31 17.53 -1.15
N LEU A 192 -9.64 16.38 -1.11
CA LEU A 192 -10.20 15.09 -1.52
C LEU A 192 -9.89 14.03 -0.46
N ILE A 193 -10.91 13.26 -0.09
CA ILE A 193 -10.80 12.01 0.65
C ILE A 193 -11.14 10.87 -0.30
N LEU A 194 -10.34 9.81 -0.29
CA LEU A 194 -10.61 8.52 -0.90
C LEU A 194 -10.62 7.46 0.20
N ALA A 195 -11.80 6.98 0.57
CA ALA A 195 -11.95 5.80 1.43
C ALA A 195 -12.18 4.58 0.52
N ARG A 196 -11.24 3.63 0.51
CA ARG A 196 -11.26 2.45 -0.35
C ARG A 196 -11.29 1.18 0.46
N ASN A 197 -12.37 0.42 0.34
CA ASN A 197 -12.39 -0.98 0.75
C ASN A 197 -12.00 -1.82 -0.48
N PHE A 198 -10.82 -2.42 -0.40
CA PHE A 198 -10.29 -3.36 -1.38
C PHE A 198 -10.39 -4.77 -0.80
N MET A 199 -11.08 -5.66 -1.50
CA MET A 199 -11.17 -7.07 -1.13
C MET A 199 -10.78 -7.94 -2.31
N ARG A 200 -9.90 -8.89 -2.07
CA ARG A 200 -9.51 -9.91 -3.02
C ARG A 200 -9.68 -11.25 -2.33
N LEU A 201 -10.40 -12.15 -2.98
CA LEU A 201 -10.48 -13.55 -2.60
C LEU A 201 -9.78 -14.33 -3.71
N ASP A 202 -8.67 -14.99 -3.34
CA ASP A 202 -7.74 -15.56 -4.30
C ASP A 202 -8.44 -16.62 -5.17
N ASN A 203 -8.21 -16.56 -6.48
CA ASN A 203 -8.86 -17.42 -7.48
C ASN A 203 -10.40 -17.33 -7.54
N VAL A 204 -11.02 -16.36 -6.84
CA VAL A 204 -12.47 -16.17 -6.85
C VAL A 204 -12.85 -14.84 -7.47
N LEU A 205 -12.60 -13.73 -6.77
CA LEU A 205 -13.00 -12.40 -7.22
C LEU A 205 -12.18 -11.28 -6.58
N VAL A 206 -12.31 -10.09 -7.16
CA VAL A 206 -11.79 -8.84 -6.64
C VAL A 206 -12.95 -7.86 -6.56
N ARG A 207 -13.05 -7.14 -5.43
CA ARG A 207 -14.09 -6.16 -5.14
C ARG A 207 -13.44 -4.88 -4.66
N ILE A 208 -13.84 -3.75 -5.26
CA ILE A 208 -13.37 -2.43 -4.88
C ILE A 208 -14.58 -1.55 -4.59
N ARG A 209 -14.59 -0.93 -3.41
CA ARG A 209 -15.63 0.01 -3.00
C ARG A 209 -14.95 1.31 -2.59
N ASP A 210 -15.13 2.33 -3.41
CA ASP A 210 -14.57 3.65 -3.19
C ASP A 210 -15.66 4.63 -2.76
N THR A 211 -15.40 5.36 -1.70
CA THR A 211 -16.10 6.59 -1.36
C THR A 211 -15.14 7.76 -1.54
N ARG A 212 -15.44 8.64 -2.50
CA ARG A 212 -14.71 9.89 -2.72
C ARG A 212 -15.49 11.03 -2.10
N VAL A 213 -14.84 11.85 -1.27
CA VAL A 213 -15.42 13.09 -0.73
C VAL A 213 -14.58 14.27 -1.19
N TYR A 214 -15.15 15.10 -2.03
CA TYR A 214 -14.55 16.34 -2.50
C TYR A 214 -15.15 17.52 -1.74
N ILE A 215 -14.29 18.42 -1.27
CA ILE A 215 -14.73 19.66 -0.61
C ILE A 215 -14.09 20.83 -1.34
N ASP A 216 -14.93 21.73 -1.81
CA ASP A 216 -14.51 23.03 -2.33
C ASP A 216 -14.60 24.06 -1.20
N PHE A 217 -13.47 24.63 -0.80
CA PHE A 217 -13.42 25.49 0.38
C PHE A 217 -14.09 26.84 0.15
N LYS A 218 -14.07 27.35 -1.08
CA LYS A 218 -14.65 28.64 -1.44
C LYS A 218 -16.18 28.61 -1.45
N SER A 219 -16.76 27.62 -2.13
CA SER A 219 -18.21 27.41 -2.21
C SER A 219 -18.78 26.71 -0.97
N LYS A 220 -17.91 26.06 -0.17
CA LYS A 220 -18.28 25.18 0.95
C LYS A 220 -19.21 24.04 0.51
N LYS A 221 -19.13 23.63 -0.77
CA LYS A 221 -19.86 22.48 -1.33
C LYS A 221 -19.07 21.21 -1.01
N VAL A 222 -19.78 20.20 -0.50
CA VAL A 222 -19.24 18.86 -0.27
C VAL A 222 -19.92 17.93 -1.25
N THR A 223 -19.14 17.27 -2.11
CA THR A 223 -19.62 16.28 -3.06
C THR A 223 -19.11 14.91 -2.62
N ARG A 224 -20.01 13.92 -2.53
CA ARG A 224 -19.65 12.55 -2.21
C ARG A 224 -20.07 11.63 -3.36
N GLU A 225 -19.11 10.88 -3.87
CA GLU A 225 -19.31 9.86 -4.89
C GLU A 225 -19.00 8.49 -4.31
N TYR A 226 -19.81 7.50 -4.64
CA TYR A 226 -19.59 6.11 -4.26
C TYR A 226 -19.58 5.23 -5.51
N THR A 227 -18.53 4.44 -5.68
CA THR A 227 -18.41 3.46 -6.76
C THR A 227 -18.16 2.09 -6.16
N ALA A 228 -18.88 1.08 -6.65
CA ALA A 228 -18.66 -0.31 -6.30
C ALA A 228 -18.41 -1.10 -7.58
N THR A 229 -17.29 -1.80 -7.63
CA THR A 229 -16.91 -2.69 -8.73
C THR A 229 -16.59 -4.07 -8.17
N GLU A 230 -16.94 -5.08 -8.94
CA GLU A 230 -16.68 -6.48 -8.63
C GLU A 230 -16.41 -7.20 -9.94
N GLU A 231 -15.36 -8.01 -9.98
CA GLU A 231 -15.01 -8.81 -11.14
C GLU A 231 -14.35 -10.12 -10.70
N LYS A 232 -14.46 -11.16 -11.52
CA LYS A 232 -13.82 -12.45 -11.26
C LYS A 232 -12.31 -12.33 -11.25
N PHE A 233 -11.66 -13.08 -10.37
CA PHE A 233 -10.20 -13.03 -10.21
C PHE A 233 -9.49 -13.34 -11.54
N ASP A 234 -9.93 -14.36 -12.27
CA ASP A 234 -9.36 -14.73 -13.56
C ASP A 234 -9.52 -13.63 -14.61
N ALA A 235 -10.68 -12.96 -14.66
CA ALA A 235 -10.90 -11.86 -15.59
C ALA A 235 -10.01 -10.65 -15.26
N VAL A 236 -9.86 -10.32 -13.96
CA VAL A 236 -8.93 -9.26 -13.52
C VAL A 236 -7.50 -9.65 -13.81
N LYS A 237 -7.11 -10.91 -13.58
CA LYS A 237 -5.79 -11.44 -13.89
C LYS A 237 -5.50 -11.42 -15.38
N GLU A 238 -6.44 -11.83 -16.23
CA GLU A 238 -6.32 -11.77 -17.68
C GLU A 238 -6.22 -10.33 -18.19
N ALA A 239 -7.08 -9.43 -17.71
CA ALA A 239 -7.03 -8.01 -18.04
C ALA A 239 -5.72 -7.37 -17.58
N SER A 240 -5.27 -7.68 -16.36
CA SER A 240 -4.00 -7.18 -15.80
C SER A 240 -2.81 -7.77 -16.55
N SER A 241 -2.83 -9.05 -16.90
CA SER A 241 -1.77 -9.69 -17.71
C SER A 241 -1.75 -9.14 -19.14
N ALA A 242 -2.92 -8.78 -19.71
CA ALA A 242 -3.02 -8.14 -21.02
C ALA A 242 -2.54 -6.69 -20.99
N LEU A 243 -2.79 -5.95 -19.91
CA LEU A 243 -2.30 -4.60 -19.66
C LEU A 243 -0.79 -4.58 -19.34
N LEU A 244 -0.31 -5.53 -18.54
CA LEU A 244 1.07 -5.60 -18.05
C LEU A 244 1.99 -6.45 -18.94
N LYS A 245 1.47 -7.17 -19.94
CA LYS A 245 2.22 -8.09 -20.84
C LYS A 245 3.15 -9.08 -20.12
N THR A 246 2.92 -9.39 -18.84
CA THR A 246 3.71 -10.34 -18.05
C THR A 246 2.92 -11.63 -17.80
N ARG A 247 3.64 -12.76 -17.66
CA ARG A 247 3.09 -14.11 -17.79
C ARG A 247 2.88 -14.89 -16.48
N LEU A 248 3.05 -14.30 -15.29
CA LEU A 248 2.89 -15.06 -14.04
C LEU A 248 1.89 -14.48 -13.03
N PRO A 249 1.19 -15.35 -12.26
CA PRO A 249 0.05 -14.97 -11.41
C PRO A 249 0.39 -14.16 -10.16
N ASP A 250 1.57 -14.39 -9.57
CA ASP A 250 1.96 -13.83 -8.26
C ASP A 250 2.35 -12.34 -8.37
N ASP A 251 2.63 -11.90 -9.59
CA ASP A 251 3.13 -10.56 -9.92
C ASP A 251 1.98 -9.54 -9.97
N VAL A 252 0.81 -10.01 -10.41
CA VAL A 252 -0.45 -9.27 -10.41
C VAL A 252 -0.94 -9.05 -8.98
N ILE A 253 -0.68 -9.99 -8.06
CA ILE A 253 -1.08 -9.94 -6.65
C ILE A 253 -0.37 -8.80 -5.90
N VAL A 254 0.90 -8.53 -6.22
CA VAL A 254 1.70 -7.43 -5.66
C VAL A 254 1.36 -6.09 -6.33
N ALA A 255 1.22 -6.07 -7.66
CA ALA A 255 0.84 -4.87 -8.42
C ALA A 255 -0.59 -4.38 -8.09
N MET A 256 -1.48 -5.27 -7.67
CA MET A 256 -2.85 -4.95 -7.28
C MET A 256 -2.99 -4.35 -5.86
N ARG A 257 -1.90 -4.22 -5.08
CA ARG A 257 -1.98 -3.63 -3.73
C ARG A 257 -2.05 -2.11 -3.75
N ASP A 258 -1.16 -1.42 -4.48
CA ASP A 258 -1.21 0.02 -4.81
C ASP A 258 0.10 0.37 -5.56
N PRO A 259 0.09 0.89 -6.80
CA PRO A 259 1.33 1.31 -7.45
C PRO A 259 2.04 2.49 -6.74
N ASN A 260 1.34 3.28 -5.91
CA ASN A 260 2.00 4.26 -5.02
C ASN A 260 2.90 3.57 -3.98
N GLN A 261 2.56 2.34 -3.61
CA GLN A 261 3.31 1.54 -2.67
C GLN A 261 4.56 0.92 -3.32
N MET A 262 4.52 0.61 -4.62
CA MET A 262 5.70 0.18 -5.38
C MET A 262 6.77 1.26 -5.40
N ALA A 263 6.41 2.51 -5.74
CA ALA A 263 7.34 3.64 -5.68
C ALA A 263 7.96 3.81 -4.28
N SER A 264 7.15 3.65 -3.23
CA SER A 264 7.63 3.68 -1.84
C SER A 264 8.59 2.52 -1.55
N TYR A 265 8.37 1.31 -2.06
CA TYR A 265 9.26 0.17 -1.85
C TYR A 265 10.60 0.34 -2.56
N LEU A 266 10.59 0.74 -3.83
CA LEU A 266 11.80 1.05 -4.60
C LEU A 266 12.63 2.12 -3.88
N LYS A 267 11.98 3.20 -3.44
CA LYS A 267 12.62 4.27 -2.69
C LYS A 267 13.24 3.77 -1.37
N LYS A 268 12.47 3.06 -0.53
CA LYS A 268 12.98 2.59 0.77
C LYS A 268 14.11 1.56 0.62
N ALA A 269 14.05 0.71 -0.41
CA ALA A 269 15.12 -0.22 -0.74
C ALA A 269 16.41 0.53 -1.13
N ALA A 270 16.31 1.54 -2.01
CA ALA A 270 17.44 2.39 -2.36
C ALA A 270 17.99 3.17 -1.16
N GLU A 271 17.14 3.72 -0.29
CA GLU A 271 17.57 4.41 0.94
C GLU A 271 18.34 3.46 1.88
N ALA A 272 17.94 2.19 1.98
CA ALA A 272 18.67 1.20 2.76
C ALA A 272 20.05 0.89 2.16
N VAL A 273 20.16 0.73 0.84
CA VAL A 273 21.46 0.49 0.17
C VAL A 273 22.36 1.72 0.29
N ALA A 274 21.82 2.93 0.08
CA ALA A 274 22.56 4.19 0.25
C ALA A 274 23.14 4.30 1.67
N PHE A 275 22.35 3.93 2.69
CA PHE A 275 22.83 3.90 4.07
C PHE A 275 23.98 2.90 4.25
N VAL A 276 23.87 1.69 3.72
CA VAL A 276 24.91 0.65 3.82
C VAL A 276 26.20 1.12 3.11
N HIS A 277 26.09 1.70 1.91
CA HIS A 277 27.22 2.28 1.18
C HIS A 277 27.87 3.45 1.95
N SER A 278 27.08 4.28 2.64
CA SER A 278 27.61 5.36 3.50
C SER A 278 28.46 4.85 4.67
N LYS A 279 28.35 3.57 5.01
CA LYS A 279 29.16 2.87 6.01
C LYS A 279 30.34 2.11 5.40
N ASN A 280 30.62 2.33 4.12
CA ASN A 280 31.66 1.63 3.37
C ASN A 280 31.44 0.10 3.36
N VAL A 281 30.17 -0.32 3.36
CA VAL A 281 29.77 -1.73 3.26
C VAL A 281 29.18 -1.97 1.87
N LEU A 282 29.53 -3.10 1.24
CA LEU A 282 28.89 -3.57 0.01
C LEU A 282 28.09 -4.82 0.33
N HIS A 283 26.79 -4.80 0.04
CA HIS A 283 25.90 -5.90 0.43
C HIS A 283 26.26 -7.18 -0.31
N SER A 284 26.55 -7.08 -1.62
CA SER A 284 27.03 -8.16 -2.48
C SER A 284 26.04 -9.30 -2.78
N ASP A 285 24.78 -9.13 -2.37
CA ASP A 285 23.68 -10.10 -2.57
C ASP A 285 22.30 -9.41 -2.51
N ILE A 286 22.15 -8.31 -3.25
CA ILE A 286 20.88 -7.57 -3.30
C ILE A 286 19.91 -8.30 -4.22
N SER A 287 18.77 -8.73 -3.68
CA SER A 287 17.64 -9.34 -4.39
C SER A 287 16.37 -9.24 -3.55
N CYS A 288 15.20 -9.58 -4.11
CA CYS A 288 13.95 -9.64 -3.34
C CYS A 288 14.00 -10.67 -2.19
N ASN A 289 14.90 -11.66 -2.22
CA ASN A 289 15.05 -12.64 -1.14
C ASN A 289 15.60 -12.01 0.15
N ASN A 290 16.37 -10.93 0.02
CA ASN A 290 17.06 -10.25 1.12
C ASN A 290 16.41 -8.89 1.48
N ILE A 291 15.29 -8.57 0.82
CA ILE A 291 14.47 -7.39 1.11
C ILE A 291 13.20 -7.83 1.83
N PHE A 292 13.09 -7.47 3.11
CA PHE A 292 11.98 -7.83 3.97
C PHE A 292 11.00 -6.66 4.13
N VAL A 293 9.73 -6.98 4.34
CA VAL A 293 8.69 -6.00 4.63
C VAL A 293 8.09 -6.30 6.00
N ASP A 294 8.08 -5.32 6.90
CA ASP A 294 7.44 -5.48 8.21
C ASP A 294 5.92 -5.21 8.16
N HIS A 295 5.23 -5.49 9.27
CA HIS A 295 3.78 -5.29 9.42
C HIS A 295 3.33 -3.83 9.25
N SER A 296 4.25 -2.86 9.26
CA SER A 296 4.00 -1.45 8.97
C SER A 296 4.38 -1.07 7.53
N LEU A 297 4.65 -2.07 6.68
CA LEU A 297 5.03 -1.92 5.27
C LEU A 297 6.32 -1.10 5.10
N ASN A 298 7.24 -1.24 6.06
CA ASN A 298 8.60 -0.72 5.92
C ASN A 298 9.51 -1.78 5.34
N VAL A 299 10.30 -1.35 4.37
CA VAL A 299 11.34 -2.17 3.75
C VAL A 299 12.55 -2.22 4.67
N LYS A 300 13.11 -3.41 4.86
CA LYS A 300 14.32 -3.68 5.61
C LYS A 300 15.24 -4.55 4.76
N LEU A 301 16.47 -4.11 4.56
CA LEU A 301 17.52 -4.93 3.95
C LEU A 301 18.11 -5.87 5.02
N GLY A 302 18.25 -7.14 4.70
CA GLY A 302 18.78 -8.16 5.59
C GLY A 302 19.78 -9.09 4.90
N ASP A 303 20.32 -10.02 5.66
CA ASP A 303 21.38 -10.96 5.26
C ASP A 303 22.71 -10.33 4.80
N PHE A 304 23.49 -9.88 5.80
CA PHE A 304 24.83 -9.33 5.59
C PHE A 304 25.94 -10.38 5.76
N ALA A 305 25.60 -11.67 5.85
CA ALA A 305 26.56 -12.72 6.21
C ALA A 305 27.70 -12.89 5.18
N GLY A 306 27.47 -12.43 3.94
CA GLY A 306 28.45 -12.46 2.86
C GLY A 306 28.96 -11.09 2.39
N SER A 307 28.54 -10.00 3.04
CA SER A 307 28.86 -8.63 2.62
C SER A 307 30.35 -8.29 2.78
N ALA A 308 30.84 -7.37 1.95
CA ALA A 308 32.17 -6.78 2.15
C ALA A 308 32.07 -5.69 3.21
N ILE A 309 32.80 -5.84 4.31
CA ILE A 309 32.78 -4.95 5.48
C ILE A 309 34.23 -4.73 5.92
N ASP A 310 34.60 -3.51 6.31
CA ASP A 310 35.91 -3.18 6.89
C ASP A 310 37.12 -3.64 6.04
N ASP A 311 37.06 -3.42 4.73
CA ASP A 311 38.08 -3.82 3.73
C ASP A 311 38.26 -5.34 3.54
N GLU A 312 37.43 -6.17 4.16
CA GLU A 312 37.35 -7.60 3.88
C GLU A 312 36.54 -7.87 2.61
N PRO A 313 36.97 -8.82 1.75
CA PRO A 313 36.27 -9.15 0.52
C PRO A 313 34.93 -9.84 0.82
N ALA A 314 33.94 -9.62 -0.05
CA ALA A 314 32.68 -10.35 0.02
C ALA A 314 32.91 -11.87 -0.09
N LEU A 315 32.17 -12.63 0.73
CA LEU A 315 32.23 -14.09 0.76
C LEU A 315 31.17 -14.76 -0.13
N VAL A 316 30.22 -13.95 -0.63
CA VAL A 316 29.14 -14.38 -1.53
C VAL A 316 29.21 -13.60 -2.83
N CYS A 317 28.51 -14.10 -3.84
CA CYS A 317 28.28 -13.41 -5.10
C CYS A 317 26.78 -13.28 -5.33
N TYR A 318 26.40 -12.23 -6.05
CA TYR A 318 25.04 -12.04 -6.53
C TYR A 318 24.55 -13.28 -7.30
N GLU A 319 23.24 -13.53 -7.23
CA GLU A 319 22.60 -14.44 -8.17
C GLU A 319 22.83 -13.99 -9.62
N THR A 320 22.90 -14.93 -10.57
CA THR A 320 23.22 -14.63 -11.98
C THR A 320 22.32 -13.57 -12.61
N SER A 321 21.04 -13.54 -12.25
CA SER A 321 20.06 -12.54 -12.74
C SER A 321 20.33 -11.11 -12.21
N HIS A 322 21.10 -11.00 -11.14
CA HIS A 322 21.45 -9.77 -10.42
C HIS A 322 22.95 -9.44 -10.50
N GLU A 323 23.77 -10.31 -11.11
CA GLU A 323 25.21 -10.10 -11.20
C GLU A 323 25.57 -9.22 -12.40
N LEU A 324 26.23 -8.10 -12.13
CA LEU A 324 26.89 -7.32 -13.18
C LEU A 324 28.01 -8.17 -13.82
N PRO A 325 28.04 -8.34 -15.16
CA PRO A 325 29.10 -9.05 -15.84
C PRO A 325 30.45 -8.48 -15.50
N ARG A 326 31.43 -9.35 -15.24
CA ARG A 326 32.78 -8.95 -14.84
C ARG A 326 33.46 -8.15 -15.94
N VAL A 327 33.41 -6.83 -15.82
CA VAL A 327 34.22 -5.88 -16.59
C VAL A 327 35.18 -5.21 -15.61
N GLY A 328 36.39 -5.74 -15.51
CA GLY A 328 37.46 -5.19 -14.67
C GLY A 328 37.56 -5.75 -13.25
N ASP A 329 38.66 -5.42 -12.58
CA ASP A 329 39.03 -5.94 -11.26
C ASP A 329 38.57 -4.97 -10.17
N GLY A 330 37.42 -5.24 -9.55
CA GLY A 330 36.94 -4.52 -8.36
C GLY A 330 35.51 -4.88 -7.96
N ILE A 331 35.27 -5.07 -6.65
CA ILE A 331 33.92 -5.02 -6.08
C ILE A 331 33.65 -3.54 -5.79
N THR A 332 32.62 -2.98 -6.41
CA THR A 332 32.29 -1.55 -6.35
C THR A 332 30.80 -1.38 -6.06
N THR A 333 30.42 -0.20 -5.56
CA THR A 333 29.03 0.21 -5.34
C THR A 333 28.15 0.03 -6.59
N THR A 334 28.74 0.15 -7.79
CA THR A 334 28.05 -0.07 -9.07
C THR A 334 27.49 -1.48 -9.24
N ARG A 335 28.07 -2.51 -8.59
CA ARG A 335 27.55 -3.88 -8.63
C ARG A 335 26.28 -4.03 -7.80
N ASP A 336 26.25 -3.40 -6.62
CA ASP A 336 25.05 -3.30 -5.79
C ASP A 336 23.96 -2.47 -6.50
N ILE A 337 24.32 -1.40 -7.22
CA ILE A 337 23.36 -0.60 -8.02
C ILE A 337 22.77 -1.42 -9.17
N PHE A 338 23.59 -2.22 -9.86
CA PHE A 338 23.10 -3.13 -10.91
C PHE A 338 22.12 -4.16 -10.33
N ALA A 339 22.50 -4.81 -9.23
CA ALA A 339 21.65 -5.77 -8.53
C ALA A 339 20.35 -5.10 -8.07
N LEU A 340 20.41 -3.88 -7.53
CA LEU A 340 19.24 -3.11 -7.13
C LEU A 340 18.31 -2.81 -8.33
N GLY A 341 18.84 -2.50 -9.50
CA GLY A 341 18.07 -2.37 -10.74
C GLY A 341 17.36 -3.67 -11.14
N SER A 342 18.05 -4.81 -11.04
CA SER A 342 17.46 -6.13 -11.23
C SER A 342 16.37 -6.46 -10.19
N THR A 343 16.56 -6.03 -8.94
CA THR A 343 15.56 -6.15 -7.89
C THR A 343 14.36 -5.25 -8.13
N PHE A 344 14.55 -4.04 -8.65
CA PHE A 344 13.42 -3.17 -9.05
C PHE A 344 12.64 -3.79 -10.20
N TYR A 345 13.32 -4.36 -11.19
CA TYR A 345 12.64 -5.17 -12.20
C TYR A 345 11.85 -6.30 -11.56
N GLU A 346 12.41 -7.03 -10.60
CA GLU A 346 11.72 -8.11 -9.89
C GLU A 346 10.53 -7.59 -9.07
N ILE A 347 10.61 -6.45 -8.41
CA ILE A 347 9.47 -5.84 -7.69
C ILE A 347 8.37 -5.41 -8.67
N MET A 348 8.76 -4.79 -9.79
CA MET A 348 7.84 -4.21 -10.76
C MET A 348 7.19 -5.25 -11.68
N THR A 349 7.90 -6.34 -11.96
CA THR A 349 7.41 -7.42 -12.83
C THR A 349 7.02 -8.67 -12.07
N GLY A 350 7.36 -8.77 -10.77
CA GLY A 350 7.26 -9.95 -9.92
C GLY A 350 8.16 -11.14 -10.31
N SER A 351 8.97 -10.98 -11.36
CA SER A 351 9.83 -12.04 -11.89
C SER A 351 11.28 -11.59 -12.00
N LYS A 352 12.21 -12.50 -11.71
CA LYS A 352 13.65 -12.25 -11.90
C LYS A 352 13.94 -11.90 -13.36
N PRO A 353 14.91 -10.99 -13.62
CA PRO A 353 15.44 -10.77 -14.95
C PRO A 353 15.82 -12.09 -15.64
N TYR A 354 15.30 -12.30 -16.85
CA TYR A 354 15.57 -13.51 -17.63
C TYR A 354 15.27 -14.84 -16.91
N LYS A 355 14.24 -14.89 -16.05
CA LYS A 355 13.79 -16.10 -15.31
C LYS A 355 13.69 -17.39 -16.15
N GLU A 356 13.42 -17.27 -17.45
CA GLU A 356 13.25 -18.40 -18.39
C GLU A 356 14.56 -18.85 -19.07
N LEU A 357 15.68 -18.17 -18.82
CA LEU A 357 16.99 -18.48 -19.40
C LEU A 357 17.86 -19.21 -18.38
N GLU A 358 18.80 -20.02 -18.89
CA GLU A 358 19.84 -20.64 -18.07
C GLU A 358 20.92 -19.61 -17.68
N ASP A 359 21.62 -19.83 -16.58
CA ASP A 359 22.62 -18.89 -16.04
C ASP A 359 23.67 -18.42 -17.07
N TRP A 360 24.13 -19.34 -17.93
CA TRP A 360 25.13 -19.03 -18.94
C TRP A 360 24.58 -18.13 -20.06
N ASP A 361 23.29 -18.28 -20.40
CA ASP A 361 22.60 -17.43 -21.38
C ASP A 361 22.39 -16.02 -20.82
N ILE A 362 22.01 -15.92 -19.54
CA ILE A 362 21.86 -14.66 -18.80
C ILE A 362 23.19 -13.90 -18.80
N SER A 363 24.25 -14.58 -18.36
CA SER A 363 25.61 -14.01 -18.31
C SER A 363 26.07 -13.54 -19.69
N GLY A 364 25.82 -14.34 -20.74
CA GLY A 364 26.14 -14.00 -22.12
C GLY A 364 25.35 -12.79 -22.64
N ALA A 365 24.07 -12.68 -22.29
CA ALA A 365 23.23 -11.55 -22.67
C ALA A 365 23.73 -10.25 -22.02
N TYR A 366 23.95 -10.26 -20.70
CA TYR A 366 24.45 -9.08 -19.99
C TYR A 366 25.83 -8.66 -20.47
N ALA A 367 26.74 -9.60 -20.76
CA ALA A 367 28.07 -9.28 -21.31
C ALA A 367 28.01 -8.58 -22.68
N LEU A 368 26.92 -8.76 -23.43
CA LEU A 368 26.64 -8.08 -24.69
C LEU A 368 25.86 -6.77 -24.50
N GLY A 369 25.62 -6.32 -23.26
CA GLY A 369 24.79 -5.16 -22.95
C GLY A 369 23.32 -5.37 -23.31
N LYS A 370 22.85 -6.62 -23.35
CA LYS A 370 21.45 -6.95 -23.62
C LYS A 370 20.74 -7.23 -22.30
N PHE A 371 19.64 -6.50 -22.08
CA PHE A 371 18.83 -6.58 -20.87
C PHE A 371 17.38 -6.99 -21.18
N PRO A 372 16.61 -7.46 -20.19
CA PRO A 372 15.19 -7.73 -20.36
C PRO A 372 14.45 -6.51 -20.92
N SER A 373 13.42 -6.77 -21.72
CA SER A 373 12.60 -5.68 -22.26
C SER A 373 11.84 -4.99 -21.12
N LEU A 374 11.99 -3.67 -21.02
CA LEU A 374 11.25 -2.82 -20.09
C LEU A 374 9.95 -2.26 -20.69
N SER A 375 9.63 -2.60 -21.95
CA SER A 375 8.46 -2.06 -22.67
C SER A 375 7.10 -2.40 -22.06
N SER A 376 7.05 -3.35 -21.13
CA SER A 376 5.87 -3.74 -20.36
C SER A 376 5.68 -2.91 -19.09
N LEU A 377 6.70 -2.18 -18.64
CA LEU A 377 6.64 -1.36 -17.43
C LEU A 377 6.08 0.02 -17.75
N SER A 378 5.06 0.43 -17.01
CA SER A 378 4.47 1.76 -17.13
C SER A 378 5.22 2.86 -16.36
N ALA A 379 6.12 2.47 -15.44
CA ALA A 379 6.93 3.38 -14.64
C ALA A 379 8.26 2.70 -14.25
N PHE A 380 9.23 3.52 -13.87
CA PHE A 380 10.59 3.16 -13.44
C PHE A 380 11.43 2.44 -14.49
N ASN A 381 11.01 2.46 -15.76
CA ASN A 381 11.75 1.82 -16.85
C ASN A 381 13.09 2.53 -17.10
N ASP A 382 13.12 3.86 -17.10
CA ASP A 382 14.36 4.62 -17.27
C ASP A 382 15.32 4.41 -16.08
N VAL A 383 14.79 4.37 -14.84
CA VAL A 383 15.59 4.07 -13.65
C VAL A 383 16.24 2.70 -13.75
N ILE A 384 15.47 1.66 -14.07
CA ILE A 384 15.99 0.29 -14.21
C ILE A 384 17.02 0.21 -15.35
N ALA A 385 16.75 0.87 -16.48
CA ALA A 385 17.67 0.91 -17.61
C ALA A 385 19.03 1.53 -17.24
N LYS A 386 19.01 2.68 -16.53
CA LYS A 386 20.21 3.37 -16.06
C LYS A 386 21.01 2.54 -15.06
N CYS A 387 20.36 1.78 -14.17
CA CYS A 387 21.05 0.83 -13.29
C CYS A 387 21.85 -0.20 -14.09
N TRP A 388 21.21 -0.80 -15.09
CA TRP A 388 21.82 -1.83 -15.93
C TRP A 388 22.92 -1.29 -16.85
N ALA A 389 22.75 -0.06 -17.33
CA ALA A 389 23.72 0.65 -18.15
C ALA A 389 24.89 1.24 -17.33
N GLN A 390 24.85 1.15 -15.99
CA GLN A 390 25.83 1.73 -15.07
C GLN A 390 25.94 3.26 -15.24
N GLU A 391 24.81 3.93 -15.42
CA GLU A 391 24.76 5.39 -15.62
C GLU A 391 24.73 6.18 -14.31
N TYR A 392 24.46 5.53 -13.17
CA TYR A 392 24.51 6.16 -11.85
C TYR A 392 25.90 6.06 -11.22
N ALA A 393 26.41 7.18 -10.72
CA ALA A 393 27.68 7.21 -9.99
C ALA A 393 27.54 6.61 -8.58
N ASP A 394 26.39 6.84 -7.94
CA ASP A 394 26.06 6.36 -6.61
C ASP A 394 24.53 6.17 -6.45
N VAL A 395 24.12 5.68 -5.27
CA VAL A 395 22.70 5.40 -4.98
C VAL A 395 21.91 6.69 -4.75
N ASP A 396 22.57 7.80 -4.39
CA ASP A 396 21.89 9.08 -4.15
C ASP A 396 21.36 9.69 -5.46
N GLU A 397 22.13 9.61 -6.55
CA GLU A 397 21.68 10.00 -7.89
C GLU A 397 20.46 9.18 -8.35
N LEU A 398 20.50 7.86 -8.11
CA LEU A 398 19.37 6.96 -8.36
C LEU A 398 18.14 7.34 -7.53
N LEU A 399 18.32 7.76 -6.28
CA LEU A 399 17.23 8.21 -5.41
C LEU A 399 16.57 9.50 -5.90
N GLU A 400 17.32 10.40 -6.54
CA GLU A 400 16.77 11.61 -7.14
C GLU A 400 15.83 11.26 -8.30
N ASP A 401 16.24 10.35 -9.19
CA ASP A 401 15.43 9.90 -10.32
C ASP A 401 14.19 9.12 -9.87
N ILE A 402 14.30 8.26 -8.85
CA ILE A 402 13.12 7.58 -8.26
C ILE A 402 12.13 8.60 -7.68
N ARG A 403 12.61 9.68 -7.05
CA ARG A 403 11.73 10.72 -6.51
C ARG A 403 11.04 11.49 -7.63
N ALA A 404 11.79 11.86 -8.68
CA ALA A 404 11.25 12.57 -9.83
C ALA A 404 10.18 11.73 -10.57
N GLU A 405 10.48 10.45 -10.83
CA GLU A 405 9.59 9.54 -11.54
C GLU A 405 8.41 9.09 -10.67
N GLY A 406 8.62 8.87 -9.36
CA GLY A 406 7.54 8.60 -8.41
C GLY A 406 6.51 9.72 -8.38
N MET A 407 6.94 11.00 -8.43
CA MET A 407 6.02 12.13 -8.54
C MET A 407 5.23 12.14 -9.86
N ASN A 408 5.83 11.66 -10.96
CA ASN A 408 5.20 11.58 -12.29
C ASN A 408 4.25 10.36 -12.42
N ALA A 409 4.61 9.20 -11.88
CA ALA A 409 3.76 8.00 -11.86
C ALA A 409 2.50 8.21 -11.01
N ILE A 410 2.65 8.93 -9.88
CA ILE A 410 1.52 9.43 -9.08
C ILE A 410 0.64 10.34 -9.95
N HIS A 411 1.24 11.23 -10.75
CA HIS A 411 0.51 12.15 -11.63
C HIS A 411 -0.29 11.43 -12.73
N GLU A 412 0.29 10.41 -13.39
CA GLU A 412 -0.36 9.65 -14.49
C GLU A 412 -1.44 8.69 -14.00
N MET A 413 -1.28 8.04 -12.84
CA MET A 413 -2.29 7.18 -12.24
C MET A 413 -3.57 7.92 -11.82
N PHE A 414 -3.48 9.22 -11.52
CA PHE A 414 -4.65 10.06 -11.26
C PHE A 414 -5.34 10.51 -12.56
N MET A 415 -4.79 10.17 -13.73
CA MET A 415 -5.33 10.50 -15.05
C MET A 415 -6.07 9.35 -15.74
N SER A 416 -5.87 8.09 -15.29
CA SER A 416 -6.67 6.90 -15.67
C SER A 416 -7.76 6.62 -14.66
#